data_AF-A0A4Z0NF49-F1
#
_entry.id   AF-A0A4Z0NF49-F1
#
_cell.length_a   1.000
_cell.length_b   1.000
_cell.length_c   1.000
_cell.angle_alpha   90.00
_cell.angle_beta   90.00
_cell.angle_gamma   90.00
#
_symmetry.space_group_name_H-M   'P 1'
#
loop_
_entity.id
_entity.type
_entity.pdbx_description
1 polymer ?
#
loop_
_entity_poly.entity_id
_entity_poly.type
_entity_poly.pdbx_seq_one_letter_code
_entity_poly.pdbx_strand_id
1 'polypeptide(L)' 'MSDAGDLIHPVILCGGSGTRLWPASRESFPKQFLPLAEPERSSFQATAARLGDP' A
#
# COMPACT_ATOMS: atom_id res chain seq x y z
N MET A 1 17.04 23.60 21.58
CA MET A 1 17.69 22.39 21.04
C MET A 1 16.60 21.65 20.29
N SER A 2 16.58 21.83 18.97
CA SER A 2 15.54 21.32 18.08
C SER A 2 15.52 19.79 18.14
N ASP A 3 14.48 19.23 18.74
CA ASP A 3 14.12 17.82 18.63
C ASP A 3 13.56 17.58 17.22
N ALA A 4 14.41 17.77 16.21
CA ALA A 4 14.16 17.28 14.87
C ALA A 4 14.73 15.86 14.85
N GLY A 5 14.04 14.93 15.51
CA GLY A 5 14.27 13.51 15.27
C GLY A 5 14.28 13.29 13.76
N ASP A 6 15.26 12.54 13.26
CA ASP A 6 15.47 12.34 11.82
C ASP A 6 14.13 12.12 11.11
N LEU A 7 13.80 13.01 10.18
CA LEU A 7 12.53 12.95 9.44
C LEU A 7 12.54 11.69 8.58
N ILE A 8 11.81 10.66 9.01
CA ILE A 8 11.60 9.45 8.21
C ILE A 8 10.60 9.76 7.10
N HIS A 9 11.01 9.55 5.85
CA HIS A 9 10.13 9.63 4.69
C HIS A 9 9.73 8.23 4.22
N PRO A 10 8.55 7.72 4.61
CA PRO A 10 8.11 6.40 4.17
C PRO A 10 7.79 6.43 2.67
N VAL A 11 8.29 5.43 1.94
CA VAL A 11 8.00 5.23 0.52
C VAL A 11 7.29 3.90 0.34
N ILE A 12 6.04 3.94 -0.14
CA ILE A 12 5.28 2.73 -0.51
C ILE A 12 5.57 2.41 -1.97
N LEU A 13 6.29 1.32 -2.22
CA LEU A 13 6.49 0.80 -3.57
C LEU A 13 5.18 0.20 -4.09
N CYS A 14 4.56 0.90 -5.03
CA CYS A 14 3.25 0.58 -5.56
C CYS A 14 3.34 0.22 -7.05
N GLY A 15 3.44 -1.08 -7.35
CA GLY A 15 3.62 -1.54 -8.73
C GLY A 15 3.45 -3.04 -8.92
N GLY A 16 3.66 -3.45 -10.18
CA GLY A 16 3.46 -4.82 -10.66
C GLY A 16 2.07 -5.01 -11.29
N SER A 17 2.03 -5.74 -12.41
CA SER A 17 0.83 -5.89 -13.24
C SER A 17 -0.27 -6.78 -12.63
N GLY A 18 0.04 -7.56 -11.59
CA GLY A 18 -0.95 -8.42 -10.94
C GLY A 18 -1.51 -9.54 -11.83
N THR A 19 -0.81 -9.94 -12.88
CA THR A 19 -1.31 -10.91 -13.89
C THR A 19 -1.77 -12.24 -13.33
N ARG A 20 -1.17 -12.71 -12.22
CA ARG A 20 -1.60 -13.94 -11.52
C ARG A 20 -2.97 -13.81 -10.82
N LEU A 21 -3.47 -12.60 -10.63
CA LEU A 21 -4.76 -12.30 -10.00
C LEU A 21 -5.84 -11.96 -11.02
N TRP A 22 -5.63 -12.22 -12.30
CA TRP A 22 -6.68 -12.08 -13.30
C TRP A 22 -7.85 -13.03 -12.96
N PRO A 23 -9.13 -12.60 -13.08
CA PRO A 23 -9.61 -11.35 -13.67
C PRO A 23 -9.71 -10.18 -12.69
N ALA A 24 -9.44 -10.40 -11.40
CA ALA A 24 -9.59 -9.40 -10.36
C ALA A 24 -8.62 -8.22 -10.54
N SER A 25 -7.39 -8.46 -10.98
CA SER A 25 -6.44 -7.41 -11.37
C SER A 25 -6.38 -7.23 -12.88
N ARG A 26 -6.46 -5.97 -13.32
CA ARG A 26 -6.38 -5.53 -14.72
C ARG A 26 -5.52 -4.28 -14.79
N GLU A 27 -5.10 -3.87 -15.98
CA GLU A 27 -4.35 -2.61 -16.17
C GLU A 27 -5.11 -1.40 -15.59
N SER A 28 -6.42 -1.32 -15.85
CA SER A 28 -7.29 -0.27 -15.32
C SER A 28 -7.65 -0.45 -13.83
N PHE A 29 -7.36 -1.61 -13.24
CA PHE A 29 -7.61 -1.89 -11.82
C PHE A 29 -6.47 -2.74 -11.20
N PRO A 30 -5.34 -2.08 -10.86
CA PRO A 30 -4.14 -2.76 -10.36
C PRO A 30 -4.30 -3.44 -8.99
N LYS A 31 -3.51 -4.49 -8.76
CA LYS A 31 -3.63 -5.37 -7.57
C LYS A 31 -3.57 -4.65 -6.22
N GLN A 32 -2.81 -3.56 -6.12
CA GLN A 32 -2.64 -2.82 -4.87
C GLN A 32 -3.95 -2.21 -4.36
N PHE A 33 -4.93 -2.01 -5.24
CA PHE A 33 -6.24 -1.44 -4.92
C PHE A 33 -7.27 -2.53 -4.60
N LEU A 34 -6.89 -3.80 -4.67
CA LEU A 34 -7.73 -4.92 -4.27
C LEU A 34 -7.67 -5.16 -2.76
N PRO A 35 -8.78 -5.58 -2.13
CA PRO A 35 -8.84 -6.01 -0.73
C PRO A 35 -8.29 -7.44 -0.56
N LEU A 36 -6.98 -7.62 -0.74
CA LEU A 36 -6.36 -8.96 -0.77
C LEU A 36 -6.12 -9.56 0.62
N ALA A 37 -5.88 -8.72 1.62
CA ALA A 37 -5.57 -9.14 2.99
C ALA A 37 -6.70 -8.81 3.97
N GLU A 38 -7.46 -7.75 3.69
CA GLU A 38 -8.53 -7.25 4.55
C GLU A 38 -9.76 -6.91 3.71
N PRO A 39 -10.99 -7.22 4.17
CA PRO A 39 -12.20 -7.01 3.37
C PRO A 39 -12.49 -5.54 3.04
N GLU A 40 -12.19 -4.62 3.96
CA GLU A 40 -12.61 -3.22 3.86
C GLU A 40 -11.52 -2.27 3.33
N ARG A 41 -10.28 -2.77 3.17
CA ARG A 41 -9.13 -1.96 2.78
C ARG A 41 -8.38 -2.61 1.64
N SER A 42 -8.04 -1.82 0.64
CA SER A 42 -7.06 -2.22 -0.35
C SER A 42 -5.70 -2.49 0.30
N SER A 43 -4.87 -3.34 -0.33
CA SER A 43 -3.50 -3.57 0.15
C SER A 43 -2.68 -2.29 0.28
N PHE A 44 -2.93 -1.30 -0.59
CA PHE A 44 -2.32 0.04 -0.49
C PHE A 44 -2.75 0.76 0.79
N GLN A 45 -4.06 0.86 1.06
CA GLN A 45 -4.59 1.50 2.27
C GLN A 45 -4.11 0.80 3.55
N ALA A 46 -4.14 -0.54 3.56
CA ALA A 46 -3.65 -1.32 4.69
C ALA A 46 -2.14 -1.08 4.94
N THR A 47 -1.34 -0.93 3.87
CA THR A 47 0.10 -0.61 4.01
C THR A 47 0.33 0.79 4.53
N ALA A 48 -0.42 1.78 4.04
CA ALA A 48 -0.33 3.16 4.51
C ALA A 48 -0.73 3.29 5.99
N ALA A 49 -1.72 2.52 6.46
CA ALA A 49 -2.17 2.54 7.85
C ALA A 49 -1.07 2.09 8.84
N ARG A 50 -0.09 1.28 8.41
CA ARG A 50 1.05 0.84 9.25
C ARG A 50 2.09 1.93 9.48
N LEU A 51 2.07 3.03 8.72
CA LEU A 51 3.08 4.08 8.79
C LEU A 51 2.99 4.96 10.06
N GLY A 52 1.94 4.77 10.87
CA GLY A 52 1.70 5.53 12.10
C GLY A 52 1.72 4.68 13.37
N ASP A 53 2.13 3.41 13.31
CA ASP A 53 2.46 2.67 14.53
C ASP A 53 3.73 3.29 15.16
N PRO A 54 3.78 3.44 16.49
CA PRO A 54 4.85 4.15 17.22
C PRO A 54 6.25 3.56 17.03
#